data_AF-F7LQ47-F1
#
_entry.id   AF-F7LQ47-F1
#
_cell.length_a   1.000
_cell.length_b   1.000
_cell.length_c   1.000
_cell.angle_alpha   90.00
_cell.angle_beta   90.00
_cell.angle_gamma   90.00
#
_symmetry.space_group_name_H-M   'P 1'
#
loop_
_entity.id
_entity.type
_entity.pdbx_description
1 polymer ?
#
loop_
_entity_poly.entity_id
_entity_poly.type
_entity_poly.pdbx_seq_one_letter_code
_entity_poly.pdbx_strand_id
1 'polypeptide(L)' 'MKNGEEVLPQIGDIVIFDGYLFNPYGHVTIILAVSTGEVGLI' A
#
# COMPACT_ATOMS: atom_id res chain seq x y z
N MET A 1 -9.22 7.05 -2.83
CA MET A 1 -8.44 6.34 -3.87
C MET A 1 -8.28 4.89 -3.45
N LYS A 2 -8.48 3.97 -4.39
CA LYS A 2 -8.34 2.52 -4.21
C LYS A 2 -7.24 1.99 -5.11
N ASN A 3 -6.66 0.86 -4.73
CA ASN A 3 -5.70 0.16 -5.58
C ASN A 3 -6.32 -0.16 -6.95
N GLY A 4 -5.58 0.08 -8.04
CA GLY A 4 -6.01 -0.18 -9.42
C GLY A 4 -6.74 0.97 -10.12
N GLU A 5 -6.92 2.12 -9.47
CA GLU A 5 -7.41 3.36 -10.12
C GLU A 5 -6.28 4.06 -10.92
N GLU A 6 -6.63 5.01 -11.79
CA GLU A 6 -5.65 5.80 -12.58
C GLU A 6 -4.85 6.83 -11.75
N VAL A 7 -4.89 6.71 -10.43
CA VAL A 7 -4.20 7.60 -9.49
C VAL A 7 -2.96 6.87 -8.97
N LEU A 8 -1.80 7.43 -9.25
CA LEU A 8 -0.54 6.91 -8.71
C LEU A 8 -0.46 7.14 -7.19
N PRO A 9 0.10 6.18 -6.43
CA PRO A 9 0.35 6.35 -5.01
C PRO A 9 1.44 7.40 -4.76
N GLN A 10 1.46 7.98 -3.57
CA GLN A 10 2.38 9.03 -3.16
C GLN A 10 3.16 8.66 -1.90
N ILE A 11 4.34 9.28 -1.74
CA ILE A 11 5.12 9.17 -0.51
C ILE A 11 4.29 9.73 0.65
N GLY A 12 4.22 8.98 1.75
CA GLY A 12 3.42 9.30 2.93
C GLY A 12 2.00 8.71 2.92
N ASP A 13 1.55 8.14 1.80
CA ASP A 13 0.28 7.41 1.78
C ASP A 13 0.34 6.19 2.71
N ILE A 14 -0.80 5.90 3.35
CA ILE A 14 -0.99 4.70 4.15
C ILE A 14 -1.54 3.59 3.25
N VAL A 15 -0.83 2.46 3.21
CA VAL A 15 -1.28 1.25 2.52
C VAL A 15 -1.96 0.34 3.52
N ILE A 16 -3.17 -0.09 3.19
CA ILE A 16 -3.97 -1.03 3.98
C ILE A 16 -3.99 -2.36 3.25
N PHE A 17 -3.52 -3.41 3.90
CA PHE A 17 -3.66 -4.78 3.44
C PHE A 17 -4.83 -5.44 4.16
N ASP A 18 -5.80 -5.92 3.39
CA ASP A 18 -6.94 -6.63 3.94
C ASP A 18 -6.52 -7.94 4.63
N GLY A 19 -7.27 -8.32 5.67
CA GLY A 19 -7.07 -9.59 6.36
C GLY A 19 -7.43 -10.78 5.46
N TYR A 20 -6.73 -11.89 5.63
CA TYR A 20 -7.01 -13.16 4.97
C TYR A 20 -6.84 -14.34 5.93
N LEU A 21 -7.15 -15.56 5.49
CA LEU A 21 -7.22 -16.75 6.36
C LEU A 21 -5.97 -16.96 7.25
N PHE A 22 -4.77 -16.66 6.74
CA PHE A 22 -3.52 -16.84 7.48
C PHE A 22 -2.97 -15.55 8.13
N ASN A 23 -3.62 -14.40 7.91
CA ASN A 23 -3.42 -13.18 8.68
C ASN A 23 -4.75 -12.40 8.75
N PRO A 24 -5.62 -12.71 9.72
CA PRO A 24 -6.98 -12.14 9.76
C PRO A 24 -7.00 -10.65 10.13
N TYR A 25 -5.91 -10.12 10.69
CA TYR A 25 -5.80 -8.72 11.08
C TYR A 25 -5.37 -7.80 9.94
N GLY A 26 -4.86 -8.37 8.84
CA GLY A 26 -4.28 -7.60 7.75
C GLY A 26 -2.95 -6.95 8.15
N HIS A 27 -2.62 -5.83 7.51
CA HIS A 27 -1.43 -5.05 7.84
C HIS A 27 -1.59 -3.59 7.40
N VAL A 28 -0.86 -2.69 8.04
CA VAL A 28 -0.80 -1.27 7.66
C VAL A 28 0.65 -0.84 7.62
N THR A 29 1.00 -0.05 6.61
CA THR A 29 2.36 0.46 6.37
C THR A 29 2.28 1.83 5.69
N ILE A 30 3.40 2.53 5.61
CA ILE A 30 3.51 3.85 4.97
C ILE A 30 4.43 3.76 3.76
N ILE A 31 4.06 4.43 2.67
CA ILE A 31 4.91 4.55 1.48
C ILE A 31 6.08 5.49 1.78
N LEU A 32 7.30 4.98 1.70
CA LEU A 32 8.54 5.74 1.86
C LEU A 32 9.11 6.22 0.52
N ALA A 33 8.89 5.46 -0.56
CA ALA A 33 9.42 5.75 -1.88
C ALA A 33 8.48 5.25 -2.99
N VAL A 34 8.43 5.97 -4.11
CA VAL A 34 7.68 5.60 -5.31
C VAL A 34 8.61 5.67 -6.52
N SER A 35 8.66 4.59 -7.31
CA SER A 35 9.38 4.51 -8.58
C SER A 35 8.48 3.91 -9.66
N THR A 36 8.93 3.91 -10.91
CA THR A 36 8.17 3.30 -12.00
C THR A 36 8.04 1.79 -11.78
N GLY A 37 6.84 1.34 -11.41
CA GLY A 37 6.51 -0.07 -11.22
C GLY A 37 6.73 -0.61 -9.80
N GLU A 38 7.27 0.18 -8.86
CA GLU A 38 7.55 -0.26 -7.49
C GLU A 38 7.26 0.82 -6.45
N VAL A 39 6.98 0.38 -5.22
CA VAL A 39 6.86 1.23 -4.04
C VAL A 39 7.64 0.63 -2.86
N GLY A 40 8.32 1.48 -2.11
CA GLY A 40 9.02 1.11 -0.87
C GLY A 40 8.13 1.37 0.35
N LEU A 41 8.08 0.43 1.29
CA LEU A 41 7.18 0.42 2.45
C LEU A 41 7.96 0.31 3.76
N ILE A 42 7.46 0.90 4.86
CA ILE A 42 8.03 0.83 6.22
C ILE A 42 7.02 0.46 7.31
#